data_AF-A0A8B6BVS2-F1
#
_entry.id   AF-A0A8B6BVS2-F1
#
_cell.length_a   1.000
_cell.length_b   1.000
_cell.length_c   1.000
_cell.angle_alpha   90.00
_cell.angle_beta   90.00
_cell.angle_gamma   90.00
#
_symmetry.space_group_name_H-M   'P 1'
#
loop_
_entity.id
_entity.type
_entity.pdbx_description
1 polymer ?
#
loop_
_entity_poly.entity_id
_entity_poly.type
_entity_poly.pdbx_seq_one_letter_code
_entity_poly.pdbx_strand_id
1 'polypeptide(L)'
;MWNQLFALLVLLTILGPAECLQANLNALMKGTLEQISIQGITSPQQRPGQRPGVRPEVRPGIRPGNRVDINSIGNIAISGISKIDVTPKAPSRKVIETALKTATVKVRKDDRMEQSLRKFDTPDIQTEGFGPHLLTSLEAIEISENAQVVIETAKNAVEKLKIDKSQRRKVLEQIPDSVLNKIKKQTRCPFGAVQCDPTNKYRTADGSCNNVANPLWGKSHTPFERFIPSFYEDGLDDPRATDVFGDPLPLARDISVKVHTVSDSTTQMDDLSHFSMEFGQFVSHDIQMNALSKGRYLSNLNCCASPQRRNCFPIPLPTNDPFYSTFNRTCMNFVRALATTNLECELGPRQQLNMNTHYLDGSA
;
A
#
# COMPACT_ATOMS: atom_id res chain seq x y z
N MET A 1 -7.50 25.45 16.39
CA MET A 1 -8.22 26.05 15.24
C MET A 1 -7.39 26.16 13.95
N TRP A 2 -6.06 26.03 13.98
CA TRP A 2 -5.23 26.14 12.77
C TRP A 2 -4.99 24.83 12.00
N ASN A 3 -5.25 23.66 12.59
CA ASN A 3 -5.09 22.36 11.90
C ASN A 3 -6.27 21.94 11.01
N GLN A 4 -7.38 22.69 11.01
CA GLN A 4 -8.54 22.39 10.14
C GLN A 4 -8.55 23.19 8.84
N LEU A 5 -7.82 24.33 8.78
CA LEU A 5 -7.69 25.14 7.58
C LEU A 5 -6.70 24.57 6.56
N PHE A 6 -5.68 23.83 7.03
CA PHE A 6 -4.68 23.21 6.14
C PHE A 6 -5.24 22.01 5.36
N ALA A 7 -6.16 21.25 5.96
CA ALA A 7 -6.83 20.13 5.28
C ALA A 7 -7.81 20.61 4.19
N LEU A 8 -8.40 21.81 4.33
CA LEU A 8 -9.30 22.37 3.32
C LEU A 8 -8.55 22.93 2.10
N LEU A 9 -7.33 23.47 2.29
CA LEU A 9 -6.56 24.03 1.17
C LEU A 9 -6.01 22.96 0.22
N VAL A 10 -5.62 21.79 0.73
CA VAL A 10 -5.14 20.66 -0.09
C VAL A 10 -6.26 20.05 -0.93
N LEU A 11 -7.51 20.13 -0.48
CA LEU A 11 -8.68 19.68 -1.24
C LEU A 11 -9.09 20.66 -2.35
N LEU A 12 -8.77 21.95 -2.23
CA LEU A 12 -9.12 22.98 -3.20
C LEU A 12 -8.13 23.10 -4.37
N THR A 13 -6.93 22.55 -4.26
CA THR A 13 -5.91 22.62 -5.33
C THR A 13 -5.94 21.44 -6.30
N ILE A 14 -6.72 20.38 -6.02
CA ILE A 14 -6.77 19.16 -6.84
C ILE A 14 -7.95 19.16 -7.84
N LEU A 15 -8.89 20.09 -7.74
CA LEU A 15 -10.09 20.13 -8.58
C LEU A 15 -10.28 21.51 -9.23
N GLY A 16 -10.00 21.63 -10.52
CA GLY A 16 -10.63 22.67 -11.36
C GLY A 16 -11.88 22.11 -12.09
N PRO A 17 -12.68 22.93 -12.80
CA PRO A 17 -13.14 24.28 -12.49
C PRO A 17 -14.44 24.27 -11.65
N ALA A 18 -14.73 25.42 -11.03
CA ALA A 18 -15.60 25.63 -9.88
C ALA A 18 -17.13 25.43 -10.05
N GLU A 19 -17.62 24.88 -11.17
CA GLU A 19 -19.07 24.84 -11.43
C GLU A 19 -19.72 23.50 -11.01
N CYS A 20 -18.95 22.43 -10.85
CA CYS A 20 -19.48 21.13 -10.40
C CYS A 20 -19.56 20.99 -8.87
N LEU A 21 -18.85 21.83 -8.11
CA LEU A 21 -18.78 21.73 -6.64
C LEU A 21 -19.94 22.45 -5.92
N GLN A 22 -20.47 23.53 -6.51
CA GLN A 22 -21.49 24.37 -5.88
C GLN A 22 -22.86 23.66 -5.76
N ALA A 23 -23.19 22.76 -6.69
CA ALA A 23 -24.43 21.99 -6.64
C ALA A 23 -24.42 20.92 -5.53
N ASN A 24 -23.27 20.30 -5.27
CA ASN A 24 -23.13 19.23 -4.27
C ASN A 24 -22.92 19.77 -2.85
N LEU A 25 -22.24 20.91 -2.66
CA LEU A 25 -22.09 21.53 -1.34
C LEU A 25 -23.44 22.03 -0.78
N ASN A 26 -24.31 22.59 -1.62
CA ASN A 26 -25.62 23.07 -1.20
C ASN A 26 -26.58 21.93 -0.79
N ALA A 27 -26.41 20.73 -1.34
CA ALA A 27 -27.15 19.54 -0.94
C ALA A 27 -26.65 18.96 0.41
N LEU A 28 -25.33 19.00 0.65
CA LEU A 28 -24.71 18.54 1.90
C LEU A 28 -24.96 19.46 3.10
N MET A 29 -24.96 20.77 2.89
CA MET A 29 -25.15 21.77 3.97
C MET A 29 -26.61 21.91 4.43
N LYS A 30 -27.60 21.57 3.59
CA LYS A 30 -29.02 21.58 3.98
C LYS A 30 -29.43 20.37 4.85
N GLY A 31 -28.69 19.27 4.80
CA GLY A 31 -29.02 18.03 5.54
C GLY A 31 -28.52 17.97 6.99
N THR A 32 -27.64 18.88 7.41
CA THR A 32 -26.90 18.77 8.69
C THR A 32 -27.29 19.79 9.76
N LEU A 33 -28.24 20.69 9.50
CA LEU A 33 -28.62 21.76 10.43
C LEU A 33 -29.89 21.52 11.26
N GLU A 34 -30.58 20.39 11.13
CA GLU A 34 -31.82 20.12 11.88
C GLU A 34 -31.70 19.20 13.11
N GLN A 35 -30.51 18.77 13.55
CA GLN A 35 -30.40 17.80 14.66
C GLN A 35 -29.39 18.08 15.76
N ILE A 36 -29.13 19.35 16.12
CA ILE A 36 -28.36 19.64 17.35
C ILE A 36 -29.09 20.69 18.21
N SER A 37 -30.00 20.22 19.06
CA SER A 37 -30.41 20.90 20.28
C SER A 37 -29.64 20.27 21.44
N ILE A 38 -28.73 21.02 22.05
CA ILE A 38 -28.06 20.61 23.30
C ILE A 38 -28.26 21.72 24.33
N GLN A 39 -28.94 21.32 25.41
CA GLN A 39 -29.18 22.08 26.63
C GLN A 39 -27.87 22.44 27.33
N GLY A 40 -27.88 23.63 27.94
CA GLY A 40 -26.72 24.30 28.51
C GLY A 40 -26.09 23.62 29.73
N ILE A 41 -24.80 23.88 29.89
CA ILE A 41 -24.07 23.72 31.15
C ILE A 41 -23.27 25.01 31.38
N THR A 42 -23.44 25.57 32.56
CA THR A 42 -22.91 26.83 33.07
C THR A 42 -21.42 26.75 33.42
N SER A 43 -20.71 27.87 33.24
CA SER A 43 -19.28 28.06 33.55
C SER A 43 -19.06 28.44 35.02
N PRO A 44 -17.97 28.00 35.67
CA PRO A 44 -17.46 28.65 36.88
C PRO A 44 -16.17 29.45 36.62
N GLN A 45 -16.12 30.57 37.34
CA GLN A 45 -15.14 31.67 37.33
C GLN A 45 -13.71 31.29 37.73
N GLN A 46 -12.74 32.05 37.20
CA GLN A 46 -11.32 32.05 37.57
C GLN A 46 -11.04 32.72 38.92
N ARG A 47 -10.05 32.21 39.67
CA ARG A 47 -9.15 33.00 40.55
C ARG A 47 -7.72 32.42 40.59
N PRO A 48 -6.69 33.23 40.91
CA PRO A 48 -5.30 33.01 40.49
C PRO A 48 -4.32 32.63 41.62
N GLY A 49 -3.20 32.01 41.23
CA GLY A 49 -1.91 32.07 41.95
C GLY A 49 -1.43 30.79 42.65
N GLN A 50 -0.34 30.21 42.13
CA GLN A 50 0.84 29.64 42.82
C GLN A 50 1.48 28.46 42.02
N ARG A 51 2.80 28.54 41.80
CA ARG A 51 3.76 27.45 41.55
C ARG A 51 4.72 27.42 42.77
N PRO A 52 5.53 26.38 43.07
CA PRO A 52 6.01 25.32 42.16
C PRO A 52 6.14 23.88 42.72
N GLY A 53 6.28 22.91 41.80
CA GLY A 53 7.19 21.76 41.95
C GLY A 53 6.63 20.45 42.51
N VAL A 54 6.18 19.53 41.65
CA VAL A 54 6.20 18.06 41.87
C VAL A 54 6.27 17.35 40.49
N ARG A 55 7.05 16.26 40.40
CA ARG A 55 7.12 15.32 39.25
C ARG A 55 5.71 14.89 38.80
N PRO A 56 5.43 14.71 37.51
CA PRO A 56 4.27 13.94 37.10
C PRO A 56 4.54 12.45 37.31
N GLU A 57 3.78 11.87 38.23
CA GLU A 57 3.53 10.44 38.33
C GLU A 57 2.99 9.88 37.01
N VAL A 58 3.30 8.59 36.82
CA VAL A 58 2.81 7.71 35.75
C VAL A 58 1.28 7.74 35.71
N ARG A 59 0.69 8.15 34.58
CA ARG A 59 -0.76 8.00 34.38
C ARG A 59 -1.11 6.55 34.02
N PRO A 60 -2.20 5.98 34.58
CA PRO A 60 -2.73 4.68 34.19
C PRO A 60 -3.23 4.67 32.74
N GLY A 61 -3.11 3.50 32.11
CA GLY A 61 -3.37 3.26 30.70
C GLY A 61 -4.74 3.70 30.19
N ILE A 62 -4.72 4.26 28.98
CA ILE A 62 -5.90 4.44 28.13
C ILE A 62 -6.24 3.06 27.54
N ARG A 63 -7.40 2.52 27.91
CA ARG A 63 -8.00 1.36 27.21
C ARG A 63 -8.43 1.78 25.79
N PRO A 64 -8.47 0.85 24.83
CA PRO A 64 -8.62 1.18 23.41
C PRO A 64 -9.99 1.81 23.15
N GLY A 65 -9.99 3.01 22.57
CA GLY A 65 -11.19 3.57 21.97
C GLY A 65 -11.61 2.71 20.78
N ASN A 66 -12.91 2.42 20.72
CA ASN A 66 -13.55 1.64 19.68
C ASN A 66 -13.08 2.04 18.28
N ARG A 67 -12.76 1.03 17.47
CA ARG A 67 -12.54 1.14 16.01
C ARG A 67 -13.68 1.98 15.43
N VAL A 68 -13.36 3.12 14.80
CA VAL A 68 -14.34 3.89 14.04
C VAL A 68 -14.88 2.98 12.94
N ASP A 69 -16.16 2.66 13.03
CA ASP A 69 -16.85 1.86 12.02
C ASP A 69 -17.13 2.75 10.80
N ILE A 70 -16.25 2.66 9.80
CA ILE A 70 -16.33 3.42 8.55
C ILE A 70 -17.49 2.93 7.66
N ASN A 71 -18.28 1.94 8.10
CA ASN A 71 -19.48 1.49 7.40
C ASN A 71 -20.68 2.46 7.50
N SER A 72 -20.52 3.62 8.17
CA SER A 72 -21.61 4.59 8.37
C SER A 72 -21.65 5.74 7.36
N ILE A 73 -20.73 5.81 6.38
CA ILE A 73 -20.84 6.78 5.29
C ILE A 73 -21.77 6.23 4.18
N GLY A 74 -23.05 6.45 4.41
CA GLY A 74 -24.16 6.62 3.46
C GLY A 74 -24.03 6.01 2.06
N ASN A 75 -24.70 4.87 1.88
CA ASN A 75 -25.25 4.46 0.60
C ASN A 75 -26.20 5.57 0.07
N ILE A 76 -25.88 6.17 -1.07
CA ILE A 76 -26.88 6.87 -1.88
C ILE A 76 -27.72 5.79 -2.55
N ALA A 77 -28.88 5.49 -1.96
CA ALA A 77 -29.84 4.54 -2.50
C ALA A 77 -30.47 5.10 -3.77
N ILE A 78 -30.10 4.54 -4.92
CA ILE A 78 -30.95 4.57 -6.11
C ILE A 78 -32.08 3.59 -5.83
N SER A 79 -33.25 4.12 -5.46
CA SER A 79 -34.45 3.33 -5.18
C SER A 79 -34.90 2.60 -6.44
N GLY A 80 -34.83 1.28 -6.44
CA GLY A 80 -35.51 0.43 -7.43
C GLY A 80 -34.67 -0.69 -8.03
N ILE A 81 -34.09 -1.56 -7.19
CA ILE A 81 -33.94 -3.03 -7.38
C ILE A 81 -33.48 -3.55 -6.01
N SER A 82 -34.30 -4.36 -5.34
CA SER A 82 -33.86 -5.12 -4.16
C SER A 82 -32.89 -6.20 -4.62
N LYS A 83 -31.58 -5.89 -4.70
CA LYS A 83 -30.56 -6.94 -4.77
C LYS A 83 -30.60 -7.66 -3.43
N ILE A 84 -31.00 -8.93 -3.45
CA ILE A 84 -30.83 -9.84 -2.32
C ILE A 84 -29.33 -9.81 -2.00
N ASP A 85 -28.97 -9.25 -0.84
CA ASP A 85 -27.59 -9.25 -0.36
C ASP A 85 -27.26 -10.67 0.13
N VAL A 86 -27.05 -11.57 -0.84
CA VAL A 86 -26.52 -12.89 -0.56
C VAL A 86 -25.06 -12.68 -0.20
N THR A 87 -24.78 -12.54 1.11
CA THR A 87 -23.41 -12.66 1.61
C THR A 87 -22.83 -13.96 1.08
N PRO A 88 -21.78 -13.94 0.24
CA PRO A 88 -21.32 -15.15 -0.40
C PRO A 88 -20.79 -16.08 0.67
N LYS A 89 -21.29 -17.32 0.67
CA LYS A 89 -20.93 -18.34 1.65
C LYS A 89 -19.42 -18.58 1.64
N ALA A 90 -18.84 -18.71 2.83
CA ALA A 90 -17.43 -19.02 3.02
C ALA A 90 -16.95 -20.16 2.10
N PRO A 91 -15.78 -20.02 1.44
CA PRO A 91 -15.22 -21.05 0.58
C PRO A 91 -15.08 -22.39 1.31
N SER A 92 -15.51 -23.49 0.67
CA SER A 92 -15.27 -24.82 1.24
C SER A 92 -13.77 -25.11 1.32
N ARG A 93 -13.34 -25.81 2.38
CA ARG A 93 -11.95 -26.24 2.57
C ARG A 93 -11.37 -26.94 1.33
N LYS A 94 -12.14 -27.82 0.68
CA LYS A 94 -11.73 -28.56 -0.52
C LYS A 94 -11.41 -27.63 -1.70
N VAL A 95 -12.16 -26.53 -1.85
CA VAL A 95 -11.90 -25.54 -2.89
C VAL A 95 -10.57 -24.85 -2.65
N ILE A 96 -10.34 -24.35 -1.43
CA ILE A 96 -9.09 -23.64 -1.09
C ILE A 96 -7.87 -24.57 -1.17
N GLU A 97 -7.97 -25.81 -0.68
CA GLU A 97 -6.86 -26.76 -0.78
C GLU A 97 -6.54 -27.14 -2.23
N THR A 98 -7.56 -27.18 -3.11
CA THR A 98 -7.33 -27.38 -4.54
C THR A 98 -6.65 -26.15 -5.16
N ALA A 99 -7.12 -24.94 -4.83
CA ALA A 99 -6.54 -23.69 -5.30
C ALA A 99 -5.07 -23.57 -4.89
N LEU A 100 -4.72 -23.94 -3.66
CA LEU A 100 -3.35 -23.91 -3.14
C LEU A 100 -2.42 -24.85 -3.91
N LYS A 101 -2.90 -26.06 -4.23
CA LYS A 101 -2.14 -27.02 -5.04
C LYS A 101 -1.89 -26.48 -6.45
N THR A 102 -2.93 -25.94 -7.09
CA THR A 102 -2.82 -25.32 -8.43
C THR A 102 -1.84 -24.15 -8.41
N ALA A 103 -1.96 -23.26 -7.42
CA ALA A 103 -1.08 -22.11 -7.25
C ALA A 103 0.39 -22.51 -7.07
N THR A 104 0.67 -23.50 -6.22
CA THR A 104 2.04 -24.00 -6.00
C THR A 104 2.68 -24.51 -7.31
N VAL A 105 1.91 -25.21 -8.14
CA VAL A 105 2.41 -25.72 -9.43
C VAL A 105 2.63 -24.57 -10.42
N LYS A 106 1.70 -23.61 -10.49
CA LYS A 106 1.80 -22.45 -11.36
C LYS A 106 3.01 -21.57 -10.99
N VAL A 107 3.16 -21.22 -9.72
CA VAL A 107 4.30 -20.41 -9.24
C VAL A 107 5.63 -21.07 -9.62
N ARG A 108 5.80 -22.39 -9.39
CA ARG A 108 7.00 -23.12 -9.83
C ARG A 108 7.22 -23.12 -11.34
N LYS A 109 6.16 -23.09 -12.14
CA LYS A 109 6.27 -23.01 -13.61
C LYS A 109 6.73 -21.61 -14.02
N ASP A 110 6.15 -20.58 -13.44
CA ASP A 110 6.54 -19.19 -13.66
C ASP A 110 7.97 -18.95 -13.21
N ASP A 111 8.41 -19.49 -12.08
CA ASP A 111 9.79 -19.32 -11.61
C ASP A 111 10.81 -19.95 -12.59
N ARG A 112 10.43 -21.04 -13.27
CA ARG A 112 11.22 -21.61 -14.37
C ARG A 112 11.21 -20.73 -15.63
N MET A 113 10.11 -20.02 -15.90
CA MET A 113 10.05 -19.03 -16.96
C MET A 113 10.94 -17.81 -16.62
N GLU A 114 10.84 -17.29 -15.40
CA GLU A 114 11.69 -16.22 -14.89
C GLU A 114 13.17 -16.62 -15.02
N GLN A 115 13.50 -17.89 -14.75
CA GLN A 115 14.85 -18.43 -14.96
C GLN A 115 15.29 -18.42 -16.42
N SER A 116 14.43 -18.73 -17.38
CA SER A 116 14.79 -18.75 -18.80
C SER A 116 14.95 -17.34 -19.40
N LEU A 117 14.27 -16.35 -18.82
CA LEU A 117 14.31 -14.94 -19.25
C LEU A 117 15.49 -14.15 -18.65
N ARG A 118 16.30 -14.78 -17.78
CA ARG A 118 17.50 -14.19 -17.16
C ARG A 118 18.52 -13.64 -18.15
N LYS A 119 18.58 -14.18 -19.37
CA LYS A 119 19.51 -13.73 -20.42
C LYS A 119 19.26 -12.29 -20.89
N PHE A 120 18.07 -11.75 -20.61
CA PHE A 120 17.69 -10.39 -20.96
C PHE A 120 17.95 -9.39 -19.83
N ASP A 121 18.30 -9.88 -18.64
CA ASP A 121 18.64 -9.01 -17.52
C ASP A 121 19.87 -8.17 -17.89
N THR A 122 19.82 -6.90 -17.54
CA THR A 122 21.02 -6.06 -17.65
C THR A 122 21.97 -6.48 -16.53
N PRO A 123 23.29 -6.56 -16.80
CA PRO A 123 24.28 -6.71 -15.75
C PRO A 123 24.04 -5.68 -14.66
N ASP A 124 24.48 -6.02 -13.46
CA ASP A 124 24.31 -5.16 -12.32
C ASP A 124 25.16 -3.89 -12.51
N ILE A 125 24.60 -2.84 -13.12
CA ILE A 125 25.21 -1.50 -13.18
C ILE A 125 25.04 -0.83 -11.79
N GLN A 126 25.16 -1.61 -10.72
CA GLN A 126 25.08 -1.16 -9.33
C GLN A 126 26.36 -0.45 -8.87
N THR A 127 27.34 -0.21 -9.76
CA THR A 127 28.61 0.44 -9.39
C THR A 127 28.89 1.77 -10.08
N GLU A 128 28.08 2.21 -11.06
CA GLU A 128 28.30 3.49 -11.75
C GLU A 128 27.06 4.40 -11.67
N GLY A 129 26.75 4.89 -10.48
CA GLY A 129 25.99 6.14 -10.32
C GLY A 129 24.61 6.07 -9.65
N PHE A 130 24.04 4.90 -9.39
CA PHE A 130 22.85 4.76 -8.54
C PHE A 130 23.23 4.10 -7.21
N GLY A 131 22.99 4.81 -6.10
CA GLY A 131 23.34 4.35 -4.76
C GLY A 131 22.62 3.07 -4.30
N PRO A 132 22.93 2.57 -3.09
CA PRO A 132 22.36 1.34 -2.51
C PRO A 132 20.83 1.31 -2.37
N HIS A 133 20.13 2.42 -2.66
CA HIS A 133 18.67 2.55 -2.62
C HIS A 133 17.89 1.69 -3.64
N LEU A 134 18.58 0.95 -4.51
CA LEU A 134 17.98 -0.05 -5.41
C LEU A 134 18.34 -1.50 -4.99
N LEU A 135 18.97 -1.69 -3.83
CA LEU A 135 19.33 -3.01 -3.33
C LEU A 135 18.11 -3.70 -2.74
N THR A 136 17.76 -4.84 -3.31
CA THR A 136 16.75 -5.74 -2.73
C THR A 136 17.48 -6.82 -1.94
N SER A 137 17.12 -6.99 -0.66
CA SER A 137 17.70 -8.03 0.19
C SER A 137 17.25 -9.43 -0.25
N LEU A 138 18.05 -10.46 0.07
CA LEU A 138 17.65 -11.85 -0.16
C LEU A 138 16.42 -12.24 0.68
N GLU A 139 16.31 -11.70 1.89
CA GLU A 139 15.13 -11.87 2.76
C GLU A 139 13.87 -11.35 2.07
N ALA A 140 13.93 -10.16 1.46
CA ALA A 140 12.80 -9.60 0.72
C ALA A 140 12.36 -10.46 -0.48
N ILE A 141 13.32 -11.05 -1.19
CA ILE A 141 13.05 -11.99 -2.29
C ILE A 141 12.34 -13.24 -1.76
N GLU A 142 12.86 -13.85 -0.70
CA GLU A 142 12.26 -15.06 -0.10
C GLU A 142 10.84 -14.80 0.41
N ILE A 143 10.62 -13.68 1.12
CA ILE A 143 9.29 -13.26 1.57
C ILE A 143 8.34 -13.14 0.38
N SER A 144 8.80 -12.56 -0.73
CA SER A 144 7.96 -12.40 -1.90
C SER A 144 7.65 -13.72 -2.60
N GLU A 145 8.62 -14.61 -2.79
CA GLU A 145 8.41 -15.94 -3.37
C GLU A 145 7.33 -16.73 -2.61
N ASN A 146 7.39 -16.68 -1.27
CA ASN A 146 6.39 -17.28 -0.39
C ASN A 146 5.01 -16.63 -0.55
N ALA A 147 4.95 -15.30 -0.63
CA ALA A 147 3.71 -14.55 -0.81
C ALA A 147 3.04 -14.79 -2.18
N GLN A 148 3.81 -15.04 -3.24
CA GLN A 148 3.25 -15.32 -4.57
C GLN A 148 2.33 -16.54 -4.57
N VAL A 149 2.67 -17.58 -3.80
CA VAL A 149 1.81 -18.76 -3.66
C VAL A 149 0.49 -18.40 -2.98
N VAL A 150 0.50 -17.52 -1.97
CA VAL A 150 -0.69 -17.06 -1.25
C VAL A 150 -1.59 -16.24 -2.18
N ILE A 151 -1.04 -15.25 -2.88
CA ILE A 151 -1.76 -14.38 -3.81
C ILE A 151 -2.38 -15.20 -4.95
N GLU A 152 -1.60 -16.11 -5.54
CA GLU A 152 -2.08 -16.97 -6.62
C GLU A 152 -3.13 -17.98 -6.11
N THR A 153 -3.05 -18.42 -4.85
CA THR A 153 -4.11 -19.23 -4.22
C THR A 153 -5.41 -18.43 -4.12
N ALA A 154 -5.34 -17.16 -3.74
CA ALA A 154 -6.50 -16.26 -3.70
C ALA A 154 -7.12 -16.11 -5.10
N LYS A 155 -6.30 -15.85 -6.15
CA LYS A 155 -6.76 -15.74 -7.55
C LYS A 155 -7.50 -17.00 -8.01
N ASN A 156 -6.88 -18.17 -7.83
CA ASN A 156 -7.48 -19.45 -8.21
C ASN A 156 -8.77 -19.76 -7.43
N ALA A 157 -8.83 -19.40 -6.14
CA ALA A 157 -10.01 -19.63 -5.32
C ALA A 157 -11.20 -18.79 -5.80
N VAL A 158 -11.01 -17.49 -6.01
CA VAL A 158 -12.09 -16.58 -6.45
C VAL A 158 -12.56 -16.88 -7.87
N GLU A 159 -11.65 -17.29 -8.75
CA GLU A 159 -11.97 -17.69 -10.11
C GLU A 159 -12.81 -18.97 -10.12
N LYS A 160 -12.39 -19.99 -9.37
CA LYS A 160 -13.12 -21.26 -9.26
C LYS A 160 -14.52 -21.09 -8.67
N LEU A 161 -14.68 -20.14 -7.75
CA LEU A 161 -15.95 -19.81 -7.12
C LEU A 161 -16.77 -18.77 -7.90
N LYS A 162 -16.23 -18.21 -9.00
CA LYS A 162 -16.85 -17.15 -9.80
C LYS A 162 -17.28 -15.95 -8.97
N ILE A 163 -16.43 -15.53 -8.02
CA ILE A 163 -16.71 -14.40 -7.12
C ILE A 163 -16.49 -13.08 -7.85
N ASP A 164 -17.51 -12.21 -7.79
CA ASP A 164 -17.44 -10.86 -8.31
C ASP A 164 -16.32 -10.05 -7.63
N LYS A 165 -15.64 -9.20 -8.41
CA LYS A 165 -14.51 -8.38 -7.95
C LYS A 165 -14.80 -7.63 -6.66
N SER A 166 -16.01 -7.06 -6.52
CA SER A 166 -16.42 -6.29 -5.34
C SER A 166 -16.55 -7.13 -4.07
N GLN A 167 -16.80 -8.43 -4.20
CA GLN A 167 -17.03 -9.35 -3.09
C GLN A 167 -15.79 -10.15 -2.70
N ARG A 168 -14.76 -10.23 -3.55
CA ARG A 168 -13.57 -11.08 -3.35
C ARG A 168 -12.96 -10.94 -1.95
N ARG A 169 -12.73 -9.71 -1.50
CA ARG A 169 -12.15 -9.42 -0.18
C ARG A 169 -12.98 -10.02 0.95
N LYS A 170 -14.28 -9.67 1.00
CA LYS A 170 -15.21 -10.16 2.03
C LYS A 170 -15.32 -11.68 2.07
N VAL A 171 -15.17 -12.36 0.93
CA VAL A 171 -15.23 -13.82 0.84
C VAL A 171 -13.95 -14.49 1.31
N LEU A 172 -12.79 -13.91 0.97
CA LEU A 172 -11.50 -14.45 1.37
C LEU A 172 -11.25 -14.27 2.88
N GLU A 173 -11.79 -13.21 3.49
CA GLU A 173 -11.76 -12.97 4.94
C GLU A 173 -12.58 -14.00 5.74
N GLN A 174 -13.50 -14.72 5.10
CA GLN A 174 -14.35 -15.74 5.76
C GLN A 174 -13.73 -17.15 5.76
N ILE A 175 -12.47 -17.30 5.32
CA ILE A 175 -11.82 -18.61 5.25
C ILE A 175 -11.54 -19.13 6.68
N PRO A 176 -11.91 -20.38 7.01
CA PRO A 176 -11.68 -20.91 8.36
C PRO A 176 -10.20 -20.97 8.76
N ASP A 177 -9.90 -20.66 10.02
CA ASP A 177 -8.54 -20.67 10.59
C ASP A 177 -7.79 -21.99 10.36
N SER A 178 -8.50 -23.13 10.43
CA SER A 178 -7.91 -24.44 10.16
C SER A 178 -7.29 -24.55 8.75
N VAL A 179 -7.85 -23.84 7.77
CA VAL A 179 -7.36 -23.78 6.39
C VAL A 179 -6.25 -22.75 6.28
N LEU A 180 -6.40 -21.58 6.91
CA LEU A 180 -5.36 -20.55 6.97
C LEU A 180 -4.07 -21.10 7.58
N ASN A 181 -4.14 -21.80 8.72
CA ASN A 181 -2.97 -22.41 9.36
C ASN A 181 -2.22 -23.39 8.45
N LYS A 182 -2.96 -24.12 7.59
CA LYS A 182 -2.36 -25.00 6.58
C LYS A 182 -1.64 -24.19 5.50
N ILE A 183 -2.23 -23.10 5.03
CA ILE A 183 -1.60 -22.16 4.08
C ILE A 183 -0.34 -21.59 4.71
N LYS A 184 -0.43 -20.97 5.89
CA LYS A 184 0.72 -20.36 6.60
C LYS A 184 1.90 -21.33 6.73
N LYS A 185 1.62 -22.59 7.08
CA LYS A 185 2.65 -23.65 7.19
C LYS A 185 3.26 -24.04 5.84
N GLN A 186 2.44 -24.18 4.79
CA GLN A 186 2.91 -24.59 3.48
C GLN A 186 3.68 -23.49 2.75
N THR A 187 3.28 -22.23 2.92
CA THR A 187 3.91 -21.06 2.29
C THR A 187 4.99 -20.43 3.18
N ARG A 188 5.36 -21.05 4.30
CA ARG A 188 6.40 -20.56 5.23
C ARG A 188 6.19 -19.09 5.58
N CYS A 189 5.02 -18.77 6.13
CA CYS A 189 4.70 -17.40 6.55
C CYS A 189 5.84 -16.82 7.42
N PRO A 190 6.48 -15.71 7.02
CA PRO A 190 7.66 -15.17 7.69
C PRO A 190 7.31 -14.42 8.99
N PHE A 191 6.03 -14.12 9.20
CA PHE A 191 5.52 -13.29 10.30
C PHE A 191 5.13 -14.14 11.52
N GLY A 192 6.14 -14.83 12.08
CA GLY A 192 5.95 -15.67 13.26
C GLY A 192 5.80 -14.87 14.57
N ALA A 193 5.49 -15.60 15.65
CA ALA A 193 5.49 -15.02 16.99
C ALA A 193 6.90 -14.57 17.38
N VAL A 194 7.03 -13.30 17.78
CA VAL A 194 8.28 -12.72 18.28
C VAL A 194 8.19 -12.62 19.80
N GLN A 195 9.23 -13.08 20.49
CA GLN A 195 9.35 -12.95 21.94
C GLN A 195 10.09 -11.65 22.27
N CYS A 196 9.50 -10.84 23.14
CA CYS A 196 10.05 -9.54 23.51
C CYS A 196 10.51 -9.53 24.96
N ASP A 197 11.71 -9.01 25.20
CA ASP A 197 12.18 -8.65 26.52
C ASP A 197 11.80 -7.19 26.82
N PRO A 198 10.80 -6.95 27.70
CA PRO A 198 10.35 -5.59 28.01
C PRO A 198 11.40 -4.78 28.80
N THR A 199 12.47 -5.42 29.28
CA THR A 199 13.56 -4.77 30.01
C THR A 199 14.69 -4.28 29.10
N ASN A 200 14.65 -4.62 27.81
CA ASN A 200 15.64 -4.19 26.86
C ASN A 200 15.63 -2.65 26.72
N LYS A 201 16.81 -2.04 26.87
CA LYS A 201 16.98 -0.58 26.85
C LYS A 201 17.10 0.00 25.44
N TYR A 202 17.46 -0.82 24.47
CA TYR A 202 17.75 -0.39 23.10
C TYR A 202 16.76 -0.97 22.11
N ARG A 203 16.56 -0.24 21.00
CA ARG A 203 15.76 -0.70 19.86
C ARG A 203 16.45 -1.92 19.25
N THR A 204 15.67 -2.88 18.77
CA THR A 204 16.22 -3.91 17.89
C THR A 204 16.52 -3.29 16.53
N ALA A 205 17.52 -3.82 15.82
CA ALA A 205 17.91 -3.29 14.51
C ALA A 205 16.81 -3.47 13.45
N ASP A 206 15.92 -4.45 13.62
CA ASP A 206 14.80 -4.70 12.72
C ASP A 206 13.51 -3.99 13.16
N GLY A 207 13.52 -3.20 14.23
CA GLY A 207 12.33 -2.50 14.76
C GLY A 207 11.30 -3.40 15.47
N SER A 208 11.54 -4.71 15.57
CA SER A 208 10.68 -5.61 16.36
C SER A 208 10.62 -5.23 17.85
N CYS A 209 9.57 -5.67 18.53
CA CYS A 209 9.39 -5.46 19.98
C CYS A 209 9.30 -4.00 20.46
N ASN A 210 9.26 -3.02 19.56
CA ASN A 210 8.95 -1.64 19.93
C ASN A 210 7.55 -1.55 20.59
N ASN A 211 6.58 -2.29 20.06
CA ASN A 211 5.31 -2.55 20.70
C ASN A 211 5.28 -3.98 21.26
N VAL A 212 5.38 -4.12 22.58
CA VAL A 212 5.44 -5.44 23.24
C VAL A 212 4.16 -6.28 23.02
N ALA A 213 3.01 -5.63 22.85
CA ALA A 213 1.75 -6.33 22.58
C ALA A 213 1.60 -6.74 21.11
N ASN A 214 2.23 -6.00 20.19
CA ASN A 214 2.23 -6.28 18.75
C ASN A 214 3.66 -6.19 18.20
N PRO A 215 4.51 -7.20 18.46
CA PRO A 215 5.95 -7.13 18.21
C PRO A 215 6.37 -6.86 16.77
N LEU A 216 5.50 -7.14 15.80
CA LEU A 216 5.77 -6.96 14.37
C LEU A 216 5.43 -5.55 13.87
N TRP A 217 4.72 -4.73 14.66
CA TRP A 217 4.38 -3.38 14.25
C TRP A 217 5.65 -2.56 14.07
N GLY A 218 5.78 -1.98 12.89
CA GLY A 218 6.93 -1.18 12.49
C GLY A 218 8.23 -1.95 12.24
N LYS A 219 8.21 -3.29 12.35
CA LYS A 219 9.37 -4.13 12.02
C LYS A 219 9.72 -3.99 10.53
N SER A 220 11.00 -4.03 10.19
CA SER A 220 11.46 -4.16 8.81
C SER A 220 11.03 -5.48 8.16
N HIS A 221 11.01 -5.50 6.83
CA HIS A 221 10.56 -6.63 6.02
C HIS A 221 9.11 -7.04 6.34
N THR A 222 8.24 -6.06 6.61
CA THR A 222 6.79 -6.26 6.80
C THR A 222 5.98 -5.48 5.75
N PRO A 223 4.72 -5.85 5.48
CA PRO A 223 3.87 -5.07 4.58
C PRO A 223 3.66 -3.63 5.05
N PHE A 224 3.51 -2.71 4.11
CA PHE A 224 2.92 -1.41 4.41
C PHE A 224 1.49 -1.56 4.95
N GLU A 225 1.15 -0.75 5.95
CA GLU A 225 -0.22 -0.65 6.45
C GLU A 225 -1.14 -0.01 5.39
N ARG A 226 -2.36 -0.53 5.26
CA ARG A 226 -3.37 0.02 4.35
C ARG A 226 -4.41 0.82 5.10
N PHE A 227 -4.38 2.14 4.94
CA PHE A 227 -5.44 3.01 5.47
C PHE A 227 -6.76 2.90 4.68
N ILE A 228 -6.66 2.54 3.40
CA ILE A 228 -7.80 2.24 2.55
C ILE A 228 -7.59 0.90 1.84
N PRO A 229 -8.66 0.17 1.49
CA PRO A 229 -8.52 -1.07 0.77
C PRO A 229 -7.88 -0.86 -0.62
N SER A 230 -7.11 -1.84 -1.09
CA SER A 230 -6.49 -1.79 -2.41
C SER A 230 -7.50 -1.85 -3.56
N PHE A 231 -7.11 -1.23 -4.68
CA PHE A 231 -7.85 -1.25 -5.95
C PHE A 231 -6.97 -1.77 -7.08
N TYR A 232 -7.01 -3.09 -7.28
CA TYR A 232 -6.40 -3.78 -8.42
C TYR A 232 -7.44 -4.05 -9.51
N GLU A 233 -7.02 -4.28 -10.75
CA GLU A 233 -7.90 -4.58 -11.89
C GLU A 233 -8.71 -5.85 -11.65
N ASP A 234 -8.06 -6.91 -11.15
CA ASP A 234 -8.68 -8.15 -10.72
C ASP A 234 -9.10 -8.12 -9.23
N GLY A 235 -8.92 -6.98 -8.54
CA GLY A 235 -9.16 -6.86 -7.10
C GLY A 235 -8.16 -7.61 -6.21
N LEU A 236 -7.09 -8.21 -6.78
CA LEU A 236 -6.10 -8.99 -6.04
C LEU A 236 -4.66 -8.56 -6.33
N ASP A 237 -4.20 -8.55 -7.57
CA ASP A 237 -2.79 -8.32 -7.91
C ASP A 237 -2.59 -7.47 -9.18
N ASP A 238 -3.48 -7.57 -10.16
CA ASP A 238 -3.22 -6.98 -11.48
C ASP A 238 -3.29 -5.44 -11.37
N PRO A 239 -2.26 -4.69 -11.82
CA PRO A 239 -2.30 -3.24 -11.81
C PRO A 239 -3.55 -2.72 -12.50
N ARG A 240 -4.18 -1.70 -11.91
CA ARG A 240 -5.40 -1.09 -12.47
C ARG A 240 -5.13 -0.60 -13.89
N ALA A 241 -6.00 -0.98 -14.82
CA ALA A 241 -5.91 -0.62 -16.24
C ALA A 241 -7.15 0.15 -16.72
N THR A 242 -8.26 0.09 -15.99
CA THR A 242 -9.51 0.76 -16.35
C THR A 242 -9.98 1.77 -15.30
N ASP A 243 -10.74 2.77 -15.73
CA ASP A 243 -11.34 3.77 -14.86
C ASP A 243 -12.60 3.24 -14.12
N VAL A 244 -13.49 4.11 -13.63
CA VAL A 244 -14.73 3.67 -12.94
C VAL A 244 -15.87 3.34 -13.90
N PHE A 245 -15.77 3.75 -15.16
CA PHE A 245 -16.72 3.49 -16.24
C PHE A 245 -16.31 2.28 -17.09
N GLY A 246 -15.07 1.81 -16.92
CA GLY A 246 -14.49 0.68 -17.65
C GLY A 246 -13.60 1.11 -18.82
N ASP A 247 -13.35 2.41 -18.98
CA ASP A 247 -12.51 2.93 -20.05
C ASP A 247 -11.02 2.77 -19.70
N PRO A 248 -10.12 2.55 -20.69
CA PRO A 248 -8.69 2.44 -20.43
C PRO A 248 -8.11 3.69 -19.75
N LEU A 249 -7.27 3.49 -18.74
CA LEU A 249 -6.53 4.57 -18.11
C LEU A 249 -5.49 5.16 -19.08
N PRO A 250 -5.26 6.49 -19.04
CA PRO A 250 -4.21 7.12 -19.84
C PRO A 250 -2.83 6.59 -19.44
N LEU A 251 -1.90 6.59 -20.39
CA LEU A 251 -0.52 6.18 -20.14
C LEU A 251 0.16 7.12 -19.15
N ALA A 252 0.97 6.56 -18.25
CA ALA A 252 1.71 7.35 -17.25
C ALA A 252 2.61 8.43 -17.90
N ARG A 253 3.22 8.11 -19.04
CA ARG A 253 4.03 9.08 -19.78
C ARG A 253 3.20 10.20 -20.41
N ASP A 254 2.02 9.89 -20.93
CA ASP A 254 1.14 10.90 -21.52
C ASP A 254 0.70 11.92 -20.47
N ILE A 255 0.37 11.46 -19.25
CA ILE A 255 0.10 12.35 -18.11
C ILE A 255 1.35 13.17 -17.80
N SER A 256 2.52 12.54 -17.71
CA SER A 256 3.76 13.22 -17.36
C SER A 256 4.08 14.37 -18.33
N VAL A 257 3.93 14.16 -19.64
CA VAL A 257 4.20 15.19 -20.65
C VAL A 257 3.13 16.28 -20.67
N LYS A 258 1.87 15.95 -20.42
CA LYS A 258 0.76 16.92 -20.47
C LYS A 258 0.61 17.75 -19.21
N VAL A 259 0.96 17.21 -18.05
CA VAL A 259 0.68 17.83 -16.74
C VAL A 259 1.94 18.42 -16.10
N HIS A 260 3.10 17.77 -16.24
CA HIS A 260 4.33 18.29 -15.65
C HIS A 260 5.04 19.22 -16.64
N THR A 261 5.22 20.48 -16.22
CA THR A 261 5.99 21.48 -16.96
C THR A 261 7.45 21.47 -16.53
N VAL A 262 8.32 22.00 -17.39
CA VAL A 262 9.72 22.24 -17.05
C VAL A 262 9.77 23.30 -15.94
N SER A 263 10.49 23.01 -14.86
CA SER A 263 10.77 24.00 -13.81
C SER A 263 11.67 25.11 -14.33
N ASP A 264 11.39 26.34 -13.94
CA ASP A 264 12.16 27.53 -14.30
C ASP A 264 12.47 28.39 -13.08
N SER A 265 13.09 29.55 -13.29
CA SER A 265 13.47 30.47 -12.21
C SER A 265 12.27 31.00 -11.41
N THR A 266 11.05 30.93 -11.95
CA THR A 266 9.84 31.35 -11.24
C THR A 266 9.31 30.28 -10.29
N THR A 267 9.84 29.06 -10.37
CA THR A 267 9.48 27.92 -9.51
C THR A 267 10.35 27.83 -8.26
N GLN A 268 11.36 28.70 -8.11
CA GLN A 268 12.24 28.70 -6.95
C GLN A 268 11.51 29.21 -5.69
N MET A 269 11.71 28.52 -4.57
CA MET A 269 11.18 28.94 -3.26
C MET A 269 12.29 29.67 -2.51
N ASP A 270 12.12 30.97 -2.27
CA ASP A 270 13.15 31.81 -1.63
C ASP A 270 13.20 31.65 -0.11
N ASP A 271 12.21 30.99 0.49
CA ASP A 271 12.07 30.74 1.92
C ASP A 271 12.56 29.35 2.36
N LEU A 272 12.93 28.48 1.42
CA LEU A 272 13.43 27.14 1.68
C LEU A 272 14.83 26.94 1.11
N SER A 273 15.73 26.40 1.93
CA SER A 273 17.04 25.95 1.44
C SER A 273 16.93 24.57 0.79
N HIS A 274 17.92 24.22 -0.03
CA HIS A 274 17.98 22.89 -0.65
C HIS A 274 17.98 21.75 0.38
N PHE A 275 18.47 22.01 1.60
CA PHE A 275 18.43 21.06 2.71
C PHE A 275 17.00 20.56 3.03
N SER A 276 15.97 21.36 2.78
CA SER A 276 14.58 20.95 3.01
C SER A 276 14.17 19.74 2.14
N MET A 277 14.59 19.72 0.87
CA MET A 277 14.35 18.59 -0.04
C MET A 277 15.15 17.37 0.40
N GLU A 278 16.45 17.57 0.66
CA GLU A 278 17.38 16.51 1.06
C GLU A 278 16.96 15.84 2.37
N PHE A 279 16.58 16.64 3.37
CA PHE A 279 16.09 16.12 4.65
C PHE A 279 14.78 15.34 4.50
N GLY A 280 13.90 15.77 3.57
CA GLY A 280 12.71 15.00 3.22
C GLY A 280 13.05 13.62 2.63
N GLN A 281 14.05 13.55 1.75
CA GLN A 281 14.54 12.28 1.21
C GLN A 281 15.18 11.41 2.31
N PHE A 282 16.02 11.99 3.17
CA PHE A 282 16.62 11.30 4.31
C PHE A 282 15.56 10.66 5.21
N VAL A 283 14.54 11.42 5.60
CA VAL A 283 13.41 10.93 6.40
C VAL A 283 12.64 9.82 5.67
N SER A 284 12.37 9.99 4.37
CA SER A 284 11.70 8.94 3.59
C SER A 284 12.52 7.66 3.53
N HIS A 285 13.85 7.76 3.37
CA HIS A 285 14.72 6.60 3.33
C HIS A 285 14.86 5.93 4.71
N ASP A 286 14.64 6.63 5.82
CA ASP A 286 14.64 5.99 7.14
C ASP A 286 13.39 5.11 7.34
N ILE A 287 12.21 5.59 6.93
CA ILE A 287 10.94 4.91 7.27
C ILE A 287 10.42 3.94 6.20
N GLN A 288 10.94 4.02 4.97
CA GLN A 288 10.44 3.19 3.87
C GLN A 288 11.48 2.88 2.78
N MET A 289 11.49 1.63 2.36
CA MET A 289 12.13 1.21 1.12
C MET A 289 11.36 0.05 0.48
N ASN A 290 10.79 0.29 -0.70
CA ASN A 290 10.11 -0.75 -1.47
C ASN A 290 11.14 -1.74 -2.02
N ALA A 291 10.99 -3.02 -1.69
CA ALA A 291 11.76 -4.07 -2.33
C ALA A 291 11.41 -4.17 -3.82
N LEU A 292 12.39 -4.16 -4.73
CA LEU A 292 12.14 -4.34 -6.18
C LEU A 292 12.41 -5.77 -6.62
N SER A 293 11.68 -6.26 -7.61
CA SER A 293 11.96 -7.59 -8.18
C SER A 293 13.33 -7.61 -8.85
N LYS A 294 14.10 -8.68 -8.60
CA LYS A 294 15.45 -8.86 -9.13
C LYS A 294 15.59 -10.15 -9.96
N GLY A 295 16.61 -10.18 -10.80
CA GLY A 295 16.99 -11.29 -11.66
C GLY A 295 18.10 -12.15 -11.06
N ARG A 296 18.93 -12.79 -11.89
CA ARG A 296 20.04 -13.63 -11.43
C ARG A 296 21.12 -12.78 -10.73
N TYR A 297 21.65 -13.25 -9.60
CA TYR A 297 22.69 -12.53 -8.84
C TYR A 297 22.29 -11.07 -8.52
N LEU A 298 21.00 -10.84 -8.23
CA LEU A 298 20.45 -9.51 -7.97
C LEU A 298 20.52 -8.54 -9.17
N SER A 299 20.62 -9.06 -10.40
CA SER A 299 20.56 -8.26 -11.63
C SER A 299 19.24 -7.50 -11.76
N ASN A 300 19.27 -6.41 -12.53
CA ASN A 300 18.09 -5.62 -12.82
C ASN A 300 17.28 -6.25 -13.97
N LEU A 301 15.95 -6.29 -13.82
CA LEU A 301 15.07 -6.80 -14.86
C LEU A 301 14.97 -5.81 -16.02
N ASN A 302 15.08 -6.31 -17.25
CA ASN A 302 14.75 -5.56 -18.46
C ASN A 302 13.34 -5.91 -18.94
N CYS A 303 12.36 -5.17 -18.43
CA CYS A 303 10.95 -5.32 -18.74
C CYS A 303 10.55 -4.82 -20.13
N CYS A 304 11.36 -3.99 -20.78
CA CYS A 304 11.14 -3.65 -22.18
C CYS A 304 11.48 -4.83 -23.10
N ALA A 305 12.55 -5.58 -22.80
CA ALA A 305 12.94 -6.76 -23.56
C ALA A 305 12.13 -8.02 -23.20
N SER A 306 11.56 -8.07 -22.00
CA SER A 306 10.80 -9.23 -21.51
C SER A 306 9.56 -8.80 -20.72
N PRO A 307 8.56 -8.18 -21.38
CA PRO A 307 7.35 -7.67 -20.73
C PRO A 307 6.50 -8.77 -20.10
N GLN A 308 6.61 -10.02 -20.56
CA GLN A 308 5.85 -11.18 -20.10
C GLN A 308 6.20 -11.66 -18.68
N ARG A 309 7.21 -11.08 -18.04
CA ARG A 309 7.65 -11.47 -16.69
C ARG A 309 6.66 -10.98 -15.64
N ARG A 310 6.53 -11.74 -14.55
CA ARG A 310 5.50 -11.54 -13.52
C ARG A 310 5.50 -10.13 -12.94
N ASN A 311 6.70 -9.61 -12.64
CA ASN A 311 6.88 -8.29 -12.04
C ASN A 311 7.28 -7.22 -13.07
N CYS A 312 7.12 -7.47 -14.36
CA CYS A 312 7.33 -6.46 -15.38
C CYS A 312 6.05 -5.70 -15.70
N PHE A 313 6.15 -4.38 -15.76
CA PHE A 313 5.04 -3.51 -16.14
C PHE A 313 5.58 -2.28 -16.88
N PRO A 314 6.20 -2.49 -18.07
CA PRO A 314 6.89 -1.42 -18.79
C PRO A 314 5.94 -0.28 -19.15
N ILE A 315 6.48 0.94 -19.17
CA ILE A 315 5.71 2.11 -19.57
C ILE A 315 5.93 2.33 -21.07
N PRO A 316 4.91 2.16 -21.91
CA PRO A 316 5.03 2.43 -23.34
C PRO A 316 5.26 3.92 -23.57
N LEU A 317 6.15 4.23 -24.52
CA LEU A 317 6.43 5.60 -24.94
C LEU A 317 5.78 5.84 -26.31
N PRO A 318 5.05 6.94 -26.49
CA PRO A 318 4.50 7.28 -27.79
C PRO A 318 5.63 7.61 -28.78
N THR A 319 5.42 7.35 -30.07
CA THR A 319 6.44 7.59 -31.11
C THR A 319 6.78 9.06 -31.28
N ASN A 320 5.86 9.95 -30.92
CA ASN A 320 6.04 11.39 -30.88
C ASN A 320 6.37 11.92 -29.47
N ASP A 321 6.91 11.09 -28.58
CA ASP A 321 7.39 11.56 -27.26
C ASP A 321 8.38 12.73 -27.44
N PRO A 322 8.21 13.85 -26.74
CA PRO A 322 9.03 15.04 -26.99
C PRO A 322 10.52 14.87 -26.66
N PHE A 323 10.88 13.88 -25.82
CA PHE A 323 12.26 13.62 -25.42
C PHE A 323 12.75 12.27 -25.94
N TYR A 324 11.99 11.20 -25.74
CA TYR A 324 12.49 9.85 -26.03
C TYR A 324 12.46 9.48 -27.51
N SER A 325 11.68 10.18 -28.33
CA SER A 325 11.66 9.96 -29.79
C SER A 325 13.02 10.24 -30.44
N THR A 326 13.78 11.23 -29.94
CA THR A 326 15.13 11.54 -30.46
C THR A 326 16.14 10.41 -30.22
N PHE A 327 15.82 9.47 -29.33
CA PHE A 327 16.64 8.30 -29.02
C PHE A 327 16.04 6.99 -29.57
N ASN A 328 14.99 7.06 -30.40
CA ASN A 328 14.26 5.90 -30.91
C ASN A 328 13.79 4.94 -29.80
N ARG A 329 13.43 5.46 -28.62
CA ARG A 329 12.96 4.66 -27.50
C ARG A 329 11.43 4.63 -27.47
N THR A 330 10.87 3.42 -27.44
CA THR A 330 9.41 3.16 -27.40
C THR A 330 8.94 2.57 -26.06
N CYS A 331 9.85 2.42 -25.09
CA CYS A 331 9.57 1.84 -23.79
C CYS A 331 10.47 2.43 -22.70
N MET A 332 9.90 2.68 -21.51
CA MET A 332 10.66 2.86 -20.28
C MET A 332 10.57 1.61 -19.42
N ASN A 333 11.73 1.18 -18.92
CA ASN A 333 11.82 0.02 -18.04
C ASN A 333 11.13 0.32 -16.72
N PHE A 334 10.18 -0.52 -16.33
CA PHE A 334 9.50 -0.40 -15.04
C PHE A 334 9.25 -1.79 -14.45
N VAL A 335 9.71 -1.96 -13.21
CA VAL A 335 9.66 -3.20 -12.44
C VAL A 335 8.73 -2.98 -11.25
N ARG A 336 7.77 -3.89 -11.05
CA ARG A 336 6.86 -3.86 -9.91
C ARG A 336 7.65 -4.15 -8.63
N ALA A 337 7.34 -3.40 -7.56
CA ALA A 337 7.81 -3.71 -6.21
C ALA A 337 7.40 -5.12 -5.80
N LEU A 338 8.24 -5.87 -5.08
CA LEU A 338 7.95 -7.22 -4.61
C LEU A 338 6.63 -7.29 -3.83
N ALA A 339 5.92 -8.38 -4.05
CA ALA A 339 4.68 -8.67 -3.37
C ALA A 339 4.94 -9.24 -1.98
N THR A 340 4.12 -8.91 -1.01
CA THR A 340 3.97 -9.66 0.24
C THR A 340 2.48 -9.86 0.55
N THR A 341 2.19 -10.51 1.68
CA THR A 341 0.84 -10.70 2.23
C THR A 341 0.65 -9.79 3.45
N ASN A 342 -0.53 -9.81 4.08
CA ASN A 342 -0.67 -9.20 5.41
C ASN A 342 0.15 -9.96 6.46
N LEU A 343 0.30 -9.40 7.66
CA LEU A 343 1.06 -10.03 8.74
C LEU A 343 0.52 -11.42 9.13
N GLU A 344 -0.75 -11.70 8.82
CA GLU A 344 -1.37 -13.00 9.08
C GLU A 344 -1.19 -14.01 7.93
N CYS A 345 -0.58 -13.61 6.80
CA CYS A 345 -0.46 -14.44 5.60
C CYS A 345 -1.80 -15.00 5.10
N GLU A 346 -2.88 -14.22 5.25
CA GLU A 346 -4.22 -14.58 4.78
C GLU A 346 -4.33 -14.47 3.27
N LEU A 347 -5.32 -15.18 2.70
CA LEU A 347 -5.65 -15.00 1.29
C LEU A 347 -6.25 -13.61 1.10
N GLY A 348 -5.70 -12.85 0.16
CA GLY A 348 -6.14 -11.50 -0.06
C GLY A 348 -5.38 -10.81 -1.19
N PRO A 349 -5.61 -9.50 -1.35
CA PRO A 349 -4.89 -8.73 -2.34
C PRO A 349 -3.41 -8.56 -1.97
N ARG A 350 -2.58 -8.36 -2.99
CA ARG A 350 -1.15 -8.06 -2.89
C ARG A 350 -0.89 -6.88 -1.97
N GLN A 351 0.07 -7.07 -1.08
CA GLN A 351 0.73 -6.01 -0.31
C GLN A 351 2.12 -5.72 -0.90
N GLN A 352 2.65 -4.54 -0.61
CA GLN A 352 4.02 -4.15 -0.94
C GLN A 352 4.89 -4.33 0.32
N LEU A 353 6.11 -4.82 0.13
CA LEU A 353 7.04 -5.07 1.22
C LEU A 353 7.90 -3.82 1.51
N ASN A 354 7.94 -3.39 2.77
CA ASN A 354 8.88 -2.40 3.25
C ASN A 354 10.13 -3.10 3.81
N MET A 355 11.31 -2.82 3.26
CA MET A 355 12.58 -3.39 3.76
C MET A 355 13.16 -2.63 4.95
N ASN A 356 12.67 -1.42 5.25
CA ASN A 356 13.15 -0.61 6.36
C ASN A 356 12.22 -0.72 7.57
N THR A 357 12.70 -0.31 8.74
CA THR A 357 11.83 -0.12 9.89
C THR A 357 10.83 0.99 9.56
N HIS A 358 9.67 1.02 10.24
CA HIS A 358 8.68 2.10 10.03
C HIS A 358 8.89 3.28 11.00
N TYR A 359 9.99 3.28 11.74
CA TYR A 359 10.31 4.25 12.78
C TYR A 359 11.33 5.26 12.27
N LEU A 360 11.33 6.45 12.85
CA LEU A 360 12.46 7.37 12.73
C LEU A 360 13.55 6.94 13.71
N ASP A 361 14.40 6.03 13.29
CA ASP A 361 15.45 5.44 14.13
C ASP A 361 16.84 5.42 13.48
N GLY A 362 17.01 6.03 12.32
CA GLY A 362 18.30 6.15 11.63
C GLY A 362 18.73 4.84 10.97
N SER A 363 17.78 4.06 10.46
CA SER A 363 17.97 2.81 9.72
C SER A 363 18.33 2.98 8.24
N ALA A 364 18.24 4.21 7.71
CA ALA A 364 18.53 4.58 6.32
C ALA A 364 19.90 4.13 5.79
#